data_AF-A0A183VAA5-F1
#
_entry.id   AF-A0A183VAA5-F1
#
_cell.length_a   1.000
_cell.length_b   1.000
_cell.length_c   1.000
_cell.angle_alpha   90.00
_cell.angle_beta   90.00
_cell.angle_gamma   90.00
#
_symmetry.space_group_name_H-M   'P 1'
#
loop_
_entity.id
_entity.type
_entity.pdbx_description
1 polymer ?
#
loop_
_entity_poly.entity_id
_entity_poly.type
_entity_poly.pdbx_seq_one_letter_code
_entity_poly.pdbx_strand_id
1 'polypeptide(L)'
;MPAHQVVLSARSPVFAAMLEPHTEEFKNKRVNFSDIDYEVMQELLLYMYSGRSPNLSNMALDLLAAADRFQLPGLKDMADQVLRSGLAVESACRYLVFADMHNARELKADAVRFIAQNSASVITVSFVCIEFCFRLHHYMLL
;
A
#
# COMPACT_ATOMS: atom_id res chain seq x y z
N MET A 1 1.79 -19.47 9.07
CA MET A 1 0.53 -19.97 8.45
C MET A 1 0.90 -20.92 7.32
N PRO A 2 0.21 -22.06 7.13
CA PRO A 2 0.45 -22.95 5.99
C PRO A 2 -0.09 -22.35 4.68
N ALA A 3 0.64 -22.53 3.58
CA ALA A 3 0.24 -22.09 2.24
C ALA A 3 0.91 -22.95 1.16
N HIS A 4 0.31 -23.00 -0.03
CA HIS A 4 0.82 -23.71 -1.20
C HIS A 4 1.77 -22.84 -2.00
N GLN A 5 3.04 -23.26 -2.09
CA GLN A 5 4.08 -22.58 -2.86
C GLN A 5 3.64 -22.31 -4.31
N VAL A 6 2.98 -23.27 -4.96
CA VAL A 6 2.55 -23.14 -6.36
C VAL A 6 1.58 -21.97 -6.56
N VAL A 7 0.67 -21.74 -5.60
CA VAL A 7 -0.28 -20.63 -5.67
C VAL A 7 0.44 -19.31 -5.44
N LEU A 8 1.30 -19.22 -4.40
CA LEU A 8 2.04 -17.98 -4.10
C LEU A 8 2.94 -17.56 -5.27
N SER A 9 3.68 -18.51 -5.83
CA SER A 9 4.61 -18.26 -6.94
C SER A 9 3.88 -17.87 -8.22
N ALA A 10 2.71 -18.46 -8.50
CA ALA A 10 1.89 -18.09 -9.65
C ALA A 10 1.25 -16.70 -9.52
N ARG A 11 0.97 -16.26 -8.30
CA ARG A 11 0.24 -15.00 -8.03
C ARG A 11 1.17 -13.82 -7.76
N SER A 12 2.39 -14.06 -7.33
CA SER A 12 3.37 -13.01 -7.02
C SER A 12 4.76 -13.39 -7.52
N PRO A 13 5.38 -12.58 -8.39
CA PRO A 13 6.75 -12.79 -8.83
C PRO A 13 7.76 -12.69 -7.67
N VAL A 14 7.45 -11.93 -6.63
CA VAL A 14 8.29 -11.82 -5.43
C VAL A 14 8.29 -13.13 -4.65
N PHE A 15 7.13 -13.74 -4.45
CA PHE A 15 7.06 -15.09 -3.87
C PHE A 15 7.69 -16.14 -4.79
N ALA A 16 7.56 -16.01 -6.11
CA ALA A 16 8.19 -16.93 -7.05
C ALA A 16 9.71 -16.93 -6.90
N ALA A 17 10.34 -15.75 -6.86
CA ALA A 17 11.79 -15.61 -6.66
C ALA A 17 12.23 -16.04 -5.26
N MET A 18 11.48 -15.67 -4.22
CA MET A 18 11.81 -16.02 -2.84
C MET A 18 11.74 -17.53 -2.57
N LEU A 19 10.90 -18.25 -3.30
CA LEU A 19 10.67 -19.70 -3.13
C LEU A 19 11.38 -20.54 -4.20
N GLU A 20 12.41 -20.01 -4.87
CA GLU A 20 13.20 -20.81 -5.80
C GLU A 20 14.02 -21.89 -5.08
N PRO A 21 14.33 -23.04 -5.74
CA PRO A 21 14.94 -24.19 -5.06
C PRO A 21 16.27 -23.95 -4.33
N HIS A 22 16.99 -22.89 -4.69
CA HIS A 22 18.29 -22.55 -4.14
C HIS A 22 18.24 -21.62 -2.92
N THR A 23 17.07 -21.06 -2.59
CA THR A 23 16.89 -20.15 -1.45
C THR A 23 16.78 -20.91 -0.13
N GLU A 24 17.07 -20.24 0.99
CA GLU A 24 16.94 -20.84 2.33
C GLU A 24 15.47 -21.04 2.70
N GLU A 25 14.60 -20.16 2.23
CA GLU A 25 13.16 -20.21 2.43
C GLU A 25 12.56 -21.49 1.83
N PHE A 26 13.02 -21.88 0.63
CA PHE A 26 12.61 -23.13 0.00
C PHE A 26 13.10 -24.35 0.78
N LYS A 27 14.40 -24.39 1.14
CA LYS A 27 14.99 -25.52 1.87
C LYS A 27 14.32 -25.74 3.23
N ASN A 28 14.07 -24.65 3.95
CA ASN A 28 13.45 -24.68 5.27
C ASN A 28 11.91 -24.77 5.22
N LYS A 29 11.31 -24.66 4.03
CA LYS A 29 9.86 -24.63 3.79
C LYS A 29 9.14 -23.59 4.66
N ARG A 30 9.81 -22.47 4.96
CA ARG A 30 9.34 -21.42 5.86
C ARG A 30 9.84 -20.07 5.39
N VAL A 31 8.96 -19.08 5.45
CA VAL A 31 9.27 -17.68 5.21
C VAL A 31 8.91 -16.92 6.48
N ASN A 32 9.81 -16.06 6.94
CA ASN A 32 9.61 -15.24 8.12
C ASN A 32 9.47 -13.77 7.71
N PHE A 33 8.39 -13.13 8.16
CA PHE A 33 8.16 -11.69 8.04
C PHE A 33 8.07 -11.11 9.44
N SER A 34 8.91 -10.13 9.76
CA SER A 34 8.90 -9.42 11.05
C SER A 34 8.23 -8.05 10.97
N ASP A 35 7.98 -7.58 9.75
CA ASP A 35 7.54 -6.23 9.42
C ASP A 35 6.13 -6.20 8.79
N ILE A 36 5.40 -7.31 8.87
CA ILE A 36 4.02 -7.42 8.39
C ILE A 36 3.17 -8.03 9.49
N ASP A 37 2.10 -7.33 9.85
CA ASP A 37 1.13 -7.82 10.82
C ASP A 37 0.42 -9.08 10.32
N TYR A 38 0.12 -9.97 11.26
CA TYR A 38 -0.50 -11.26 10.97
C TYR A 38 -1.80 -11.11 10.17
N GLU A 39 -2.64 -10.15 10.54
CA GLU A 39 -3.94 -9.90 9.91
C GLU A 39 -3.78 -9.44 8.45
N VAL A 40 -2.80 -8.57 8.18
CA VAL A 40 -2.49 -8.07 6.83
C VAL A 40 -1.99 -9.22 5.95
N MET A 41 -1.09 -10.06 6.47
CA MET A 41 -0.60 -11.25 5.75
C MET A 41 -1.73 -12.25 5.48
N GLN A 42 -2.62 -12.45 6.45
CA GLN A 42 -3.77 -13.34 6.29
C GLN A 42 -4.70 -12.86 5.18
N GLU A 43 -5.00 -11.57 5.15
CA GLU A 43 -5.87 -10.95 4.15
C GLU A 43 -5.21 -10.95 2.75
N LEU A 44 -3.89 -10.71 2.68
CA LEU A 44 -3.11 -10.82 1.44
C LEU A 44 -3.13 -12.25 0.88
N LEU A 45 -2.97 -13.26 1.73
CA LEU A 45 -3.10 -14.65 1.32
C LEU A 45 -4.52 -14.95 0.84
N LEU A 46 -5.55 -14.50 1.54
CA LEU A 46 -6.94 -14.68 1.10
C LEU A 46 -7.17 -14.10 -0.30
N TYR A 47 -6.62 -12.92 -0.59
CA TYR A 47 -6.65 -12.34 -1.93
C TYR A 47 -5.92 -13.20 -2.97
N MET A 48 -4.75 -13.75 -2.65
CA MET A 48 -4.02 -14.62 -3.58
C MET A 48 -4.83 -15.85 -3.99
N TYR A 49 -5.57 -16.46 -3.05
CA TYR A 49 -6.37 -17.66 -3.31
C TYR A 49 -7.74 -17.38 -3.95
N SER A 50 -8.38 -16.27 -3.60
CA SER A 50 -9.79 -16.03 -3.94
C SER A 50 -10.04 -14.83 -4.86
N GLY A 51 -9.03 -13.98 -5.05
CA GLY A 51 -9.15 -12.68 -5.72
C GLY A 51 -9.96 -11.65 -4.92
N ARG A 52 -10.31 -11.93 -3.66
CA ARG A 52 -11.13 -11.07 -2.82
C ARG A 52 -10.40 -10.68 -1.54
N SER A 53 -10.72 -9.49 -1.03
CA SER A 53 -10.23 -8.98 0.24
C SER A 53 -11.37 -8.31 1.01
N PRO A 54 -12.20 -9.08 1.75
CA PRO A 54 -13.37 -8.55 2.47
C PRO A 54 -13.02 -7.53 3.55
N ASN A 55 -11.82 -7.59 4.15
CA ASN A 55 -11.42 -6.67 5.22
C ASN A 55 -10.59 -5.48 4.72
N LEU A 56 -10.47 -5.31 3.39
CA LEU A 56 -9.58 -4.32 2.80
C LEU A 56 -9.79 -2.92 3.36
N SER A 57 -11.04 -2.52 3.57
CA SER A 57 -11.39 -1.18 4.04
C SER A 57 -10.84 -0.86 5.44
N ASN A 58 -10.60 -1.88 6.26
CA ASN A 58 -10.10 -1.69 7.62
C ASN A 58 -8.59 -1.48 7.67
N MET A 59 -7.85 -1.91 6.64
CA MET A 59 -6.38 -1.96 6.62
C MET A 59 -5.81 -1.56 5.25
N ALA A 60 -6.47 -0.63 4.57
CA ALA A 60 -6.18 -0.29 3.18
C ALA A 60 -4.75 0.23 2.96
N LEU A 61 -4.19 0.99 3.92
CA LEU A 61 -2.80 1.45 3.84
C LEU A 61 -1.83 0.26 3.89
N ASP A 62 -1.96 -0.60 4.88
CA ASP A 62 -1.05 -1.73 5.08
C ASP A 62 -1.14 -2.73 3.92
N LEU A 63 -2.35 -2.97 3.42
CA LEU A 63 -2.56 -3.80 2.22
C LEU A 63 -2.02 -3.14 0.95
N LEU A 64 -2.10 -1.82 0.80
CA LEU A 64 -1.49 -1.13 -0.33
C LEU A 64 0.04 -1.31 -0.32
N ALA A 65 0.67 -1.13 0.85
CA ALA A 65 2.11 -1.34 1.03
C ALA A 65 2.50 -2.80 0.77
N ALA A 66 1.75 -3.75 1.32
CA ALA A 66 2.01 -5.17 1.12
C ALA A 66 1.79 -5.57 -0.35
N ALA A 67 0.73 -5.08 -1.00
CA ALA A 67 0.45 -5.35 -2.40
C ALA A 67 1.54 -4.78 -3.32
N ASP A 68 2.07 -3.60 -3.02
CA ASP A 68 3.21 -3.03 -3.74
C ASP A 68 4.46 -3.90 -3.54
N ARG A 69 4.79 -4.26 -2.29
CA ARG A 69 5.94 -5.11 -1.94
C ARG A 69 5.90 -6.47 -2.64
N PHE A 70 4.75 -7.13 -2.66
CA PHE A 70 4.60 -8.45 -3.28
C PHE A 70 4.15 -8.40 -4.74
N GLN A 71 4.10 -7.22 -5.34
CA GLN A 71 3.74 -7.00 -6.75
C GLN A 71 2.39 -7.63 -7.12
N LEU A 72 1.36 -7.24 -6.37
CA LEU A 72 -0.04 -7.64 -6.56
C LEU A 72 -0.86 -6.44 -7.08
N PRO A 73 -0.75 -6.08 -8.37
CA PRO A 73 -1.35 -4.85 -8.89
C PRO A 73 -2.86 -4.76 -8.64
N GLY A 74 -3.61 -5.85 -8.85
CA GLY A 74 -5.07 -5.81 -8.62
C GLY A 74 -5.47 -5.55 -7.15
N LEU A 75 -4.69 -6.02 -6.17
CA LEU A 75 -4.94 -5.71 -4.76
C LEU A 75 -4.54 -4.27 -4.44
N LYS A 76 -3.44 -3.81 -5.02
CA LYS A 76 -2.97 -2.44 -4.90
C LYS A 76 -4.01 -1.45 -5.43
N ASP A 77 -4.58 -1.72 -6.60
CA ASP A 77 -5.62 -0.89 -7.22
C ASP A 77 -6.90 -0.85 -6.38
N MET A 78 -7.32 -1.99 -5.83
CA MET A 78 -8.47 -2.05 -4.90
C MET A 78 -8.23 -1.21 -3.64
N ALA A 79 -7.03 -1.30 -3.06
CA ALA A 79 -6.67 -0.54 -1.86
C ALA A 79 -6.56 0.96 -2.17
N ASP A 80 -5.97 1.33 -3.30
CA ASP A 80 -5.86 2.70 -3.81
C ASP A 80 -7.25 3.33 -3.96
N GLN A 81 -8.19 2.61 -4.59
CA GLN A 81 -9.58 3.07 -4.75
C GLN A 81 -10.27 3.34 -3.41
N VAL A 82 -10.10 2.46 -2.43
CA VAL A 82 -10.69 2.65 -1.09
C VAL A 82 -10.10 3.89 -0.41
N LEU A 83 -8.78 4.06 -0.44
CA LEU A 83 -8.11 5.21 0.16
C LEU A 83 -8.54 6.54 -0.49
N ARG A 84 -8.70 6.55 -1.82
CA ARG A 84 -9.20 7.72 -2.57
C ARG A 84 -10.61 8.09 -2.16
N SER A 85 -11.48 7.09 -2.00
CA SER A 85 -12.87 7.32 -1.54
C SER A 85 -12.95 7.81 -0.09
N GLY A 86 -11.92 7.53 0.72
CA GLY A 86 -11.81 7.93 2.12
C GLY A 86 -10.94 9.16 2.38
N LEU A 87 -10.63 9.95 1.34
CA LEU A 87 -9.87 11.20 1.51
C LEU A 87 -10.63 12.18 2.40
N ALA A 88 -9.97 12.64 3.47
CA ALA A 88 -10.47 13.64 4.39
C ALA A 88 -9.36 14.64 4.73
N VAL A 89 -9.72 15.80 5.26
CA VAL A 89 -8.77 16.89 5.57
C VAL A 89 -7.66 16.41 6.52
N GLU A 90 -8.02 15.57 7.48
CA GLU A 90 -7.15 15.01 8.50
C GLU A 90 -6.19 13.94 7.94
N SER A 91 -6.63 13.19 6.92
CA SER A 91 -5.88 12.06 6.35
C SER A 91 -5.11 12.39 5.08
N ALA A 92 -5.46 13.48 4.39
CA ALA A 92 -4.96 13.80 3.05
C ALA A 92 -3.43 13.95 2.99
N CYS A 93 -2.79 14.68 3.92
CA CYS A 93 -1.33 14.83 3.92
C CYS A 93 -0.65 13.46 4.15
N ARG A 94 -1.18 12.63 5.06
CA ARG A 94 -0.65 11.28 5.33
C ARG A 94 -0.78 10.37 4.11
N TYR A 95 -1.94 10.36 3.47
CA TYR A 95 -2.18 9.55 2.27
C TYR A 95 -1.31 10.00 1.10
N LEU A 96 -1.07 11.31 0.94
CA LEU A 96 -0.15 11.82 -0.08
C LEU A 96 1.26 11.26 0.09
N VAL A 97 1.83 11.36 1.29
CA VAL A 97 3.18 10.84 1.58
C VAL A 97 3.24 9.34 1.34
N PHE A 98 2.23 8.62 1.83
CA PHE A 98 2.15 7.17 1.67
C PHE A 98 2.04 6.76 0.20
N ALA A 99 1.23 7.47 -0.57
CA ALA A 99 1.05 7.23 -1.99
C ALA A 99 2.33 7.47 -2.79
N ASP A 100 3.11 8.47 -2.42
CA ASP A 100 4.42 8.72 -3.01
C ASP A 100 5.41 7.58 -2.71
N MET A 101 5.48 7.14 -1.45
CA MET A 101 6.36 6.05 -1.01
C MET A 101 6.08 4.72 -1.72
N HIS A 102 4.80 4.43 -1.97
CA HIS A 102 4.37 3.17 -2.59
C HIS A 102 3.99 3.32 -4.06
N ASN A 103 4.41 4.40 -4.72
CA ASN A 103 4.16 4.66 -6.15
C ASN A 103 2.67 4.44 -6.54
N ALA A 104 1.75 4.88 -5.69
CA ALA A 104 0.31 4.85 -5.88
C ALA A 104 -0.13 6.16 -6.55
N ARG A 105 0.01 6.20 -7.88
CA ARG A 105 -0.04 7.45 -8.66
C ARG A 105 -1.42 8.11 -8.64
N GLU A 106 -2.48 7.32 -8.68
CA GLU A 106 -3.85 7.85 -8.67
C GLU A 106 -4.22 8.43 -7.31
N LEU A 107 -3.96 7.71 -6.22
CA LEU A 107 -4.11 8.25 -4.87
C LEU A 107 -3.26 9.51 -4.66
N LYS A 108 -2.02 9.54 -5.16
CA LYS A 108 -1.16 10.73 -5.09
C LYS A 108 -1.81 11.93 -5.79
N ALA A 109 -2.27 11.75 -7.03
CA ALA A 109 -2.89 12.81 -7.81
C ALA A 109 -4.16 13.35 -7.14
N ASP A 110 -5.03 12.45 -6.66
CA ASP A 110 -6.28 12.83 -6.00
C ASP A 110 -6.03 13.49 -4.65
N ALA A 111 -5.04 13.01 -3.88
CA ALA A 111 -4.64 13.65 -2.62
C ALA A 111 -4.08 15.06 -2.84
N VAL A 112 -3.22 15.28 -3.85
CA VAL A 112 -2.72 16.62 -4.20
C VAL A 112 -3.88 17.54 -4.57
N ARG A 113 -4.80 17.07 -5.43
CA ARG A 113 -5.97 17.85 -5.84
C ARG A 113 -6.86 18.20 -4.65
N PHE A 114 -7.12 17.23 -3.77
CA PHE A 114 -7.93 17.42 -2.57
C PHE A 114 -7.30 18.45 -1.62
N ILE A 115 -5.99 18.38 -1.38
CA ILE A 115 -5.25 19.33 -0.55
C ILE A 115 -5.29 20.73 -1.16
N ALA A 116 -5.09 20.86 -2.47
CA ALA A 116 -5.15 22.15 -3.16
C ALA A 116 -6.53 22.83 -3.01
N GLN A 117 -7.61 22.04 -3.08
CA GLN A 117 -8.99 22.53 -2.93
C GLN A 117 -9.35 22.89 -1.47
N ASN A 118 -8.70 22.27 -0.49
CA ASN A 118 -9.00 22.42 0.94
C ASN A 118 -7.84 23.02 1.74
N SER A 119 -6.96 23.77 1.07
CA SER A 119 -5.66 24.20 1.62
C SER A 119 -5.79 24.97 2.94
N ALA A 120 -6.76 25.86 3.07
CA ALA A 120 -7.02 26.60 4.30
C ALA A 120 -7.30 25.69 5.51
N SER A 121 -8.12 24.65 5.33
CA SER A 121 -8.46 23.70 6.39
C SER A 121 -7.29 22.75 6.68
N VAL A 122 -6.63 22.23 5.64
CA VAL A 122 -5.51 21.29 5.80
C VAL A 122 -4.33 21.91 6.56
N ILE A 123 -4.00 23.17 6.29
CA ILE A 123 -2.91 23.89 6.96
C ILE A 123 -3.18 24.07 8.46
N THR A 124 -4.45 24.24 8.86
CA THR A 124 -4.81 24.42 10.28
C THR A 124 -4.77 23.12 11.08
N VAL A 125 -4.98 21.98 10.43
CA VAL A 125 -5.16 20.67 11.10
C VAL A 125 -3.86 19.87 11.17
N SER A 126 -2.91 20.09 10.25
CA SER A 126 -1.69 19.29 10.16
C SER A 126 -0.41 20.13 10.21
N PHE A 127 0.31 20.06 11.33
CA PHE A 127 1.73 20.49 11.42
C PHE A 127 2.61 19.78 10.36
N VAL A 128 2.27 18.55 9.98
CA VAL A 128 2.96 17.76 8.94
C VAL A 128 2.93 18.44 7.57
N CYS A 129 1.88 19.20 7.25
CA CYS A 129 1.79 19.92 5.99
C CYS A 129 2.64 21.22 5.99
N ILE A 130 3.13 21.71 7.14
CA ILE A 130 4.04 22.88 7.20
C ILE A 130 5.44 22.51 6.67
N GLU A 131 5.97 21.35 7.07
CA GLU A 131 7.23 20.80 6.53
C GLU A 131 7.13 20.49 5.02
N PHE A 132 5.98 19.95 4.58
CA PHE A 132 5.76 19.62 3.17
C PHE A 132 5.43 20.83 2.30
N CYS A 133 4.82 21.91 2.81
CA CYS A 133 4.61 23.16 2.06
C CYS A 133 5.94 23.75 1.53
N PHE A 134 7.05 23.59 2.26
CA PHE A 134 8.39 23.96 1.76
C PHE A 134 8.88 23.05 0.62
N ARG A 135 8.47 21.78 0.59
CA ARG A 135 8.82 20.82 -0.48
C ARG A 135 7.87 20.87 -1.69
N LEU A 136 6.62 21.30 -1.49
CA LEU A 136 5.60 21.43 -2.54
C LEU A 136 5.86 22.62 -3.49
N HIS A 137 6.61 23.66 -3.06
CA HIS A 137 7.04 24.73 -3.97
C HIS A 137 7.88 24.22 -5.14
N HIS A 138 8.60 23.09 -4.97
CA HIS A 138 9.36 22.46 -6.05
C HIS A 138 8.51 21.51 -6.92
N TYR A 139 7.36 21.05 -6.43
CA TYR A 139 6.44 20.18 -7.18
C TYR A 139 5.40 20.96 -8.00
N MET A 140 5.21 22.26 -7.75
CA MET A 140 4.27 23.11 -8.48
C MET A 140 4.92 23.94 -9.61
N LEU A 141 6.25 23.82 -9.78
CA LEU A 141 7.05 24.52 -10.81
C LEU A 141 7.59 23.59 -11.93
N LEU A 142 7.12 22.34 -11.98
CA LEU A 142 7.29 21.39 -13.09
C LEU A 142 5.91 20.94 -13.57
#